data_AF-A0A8H5B5V6-F1
#
_entry.id   AF-A0A8H5B5V6-F1
#
_cell.length_a   1.000
_cell.length_b   1.000
_cell.length_c   1.000
_cell.angle_alpha   90.00
_cell.angle_beta   90.00
_cell.angle_gamma   90.00
#
_symmetry.space_group_name_H-M   'P 1'
#
loop_
_entity.id
_entity.type
_entity.pdbx_description
1 polymer ?
#
loop_
_entity_poly.entity_id
_entity_poly.type
_entity_poly.pdbx_seq_one_letter_code
_entity_poly.pdbx_strand_id
1 'polypeptide(L)'
;MPLLSHGVARGSLRASKHARTLFTRPAPAKRTPIQTGIYTTAFVLSAGLFTMYYFDCRSALHRYVLTPVLRNVVDPEAGHKFAVKTLRSGLAPRDPVDDDERLQCELWGQKLSNPVGLAAGFDKEGEAIDGLFNLGFSWVEIGSVTPKPQPGNPRPRMFRLEEDGAVINRYGFPSEGHSSVLARVRARIPTFFQGSDRAALKDEAMLAVNLGKNKESAPESIDDFVAGVRTFGPYSDVLVVNVSSPNTPGLRGLQNKDVLEKLLAGVTKARDELPPSPLTRRRPKIVLKIAPDLMDLQIEEMGTVIRNSKIDGVIVSNTTIQRPKHLASVNKSEVGGLSGPPIKPFSIKAMKTMRQQLPSSIPVIGCGGIASGRDALEYAKAGASMVQVYTSFGYDGVGACRRIKDELAEELKKEGASWEQVAKRAVDELSWKEPPPASKQDPEVPPENTVQQLVSDAEGLKSMLEKLEVEQKETA
;
A
#
# COMPACT_ATOMS: atom_id res chain seq x y z
N MET A 1 -29.88 6.00 93.67
CA MET A 1 -29.81 6.83 94.89
C MET A 1 -28.37 6.83 95.38
N PRO A 2 -27.83 7.94 95.92
CA PRO A 2 -27.49 9.23 95.28
C PRO A 2 -25.98 9.54 95.47
N LEU A 3 -25.37 10.57 94.87
CA LEU A 3 -25.20 11.92 95.44
C LEU A 3 -24.35 12.76 94.45
N LEU A 4 -24.88 13.89 93.96
CA LEU A 4 -24.47 15.28 94.24
C LEU A 4 -23.07 15.65 93.71
N SER A 5 -22.98 16.38 92.59
CA SER A 5 -23.12 17.84 92.43
C SER A 5 -21.81 18.58 92.70
N HIS A 6 -21.38 19.41 91.75
CA HIS A 6 -20.91 20.78 91.96
C HIS A 6 -20.95 21.51 90.62
N GLY A 7 -21.77 22.56 90.57
CA GLY A 7 -21.83 23.51 89.46
C GLY A 7 -21.40 24.89 89.96
N VAL A 8 -20.78 25.67 89.08
CA VAL A 8 -20.68 27.15 89.12
C VAL A 8 -20.58 27.58 87.64
N ALA A 9 -21.66 27.98 86.98
CA ALA A 9 -22.27 29.32 86.92
C ALA A 9 -21.40 30.39 86.24
N ARG A 10 -21.80 30.81 85.02
CA ARG A 10 -22.22 32.18 84.64
C ARG A 10 -22.13 32.38 83.12
N GLY A 11 -23.14 33.04 82.55
CA GLY A 11 -23.00 33.66 81.22
C GLY A 11 -24.25 33.59 80.34
N SER A 12 -25.26 34.39 80.69
CA SER A 12 -26.36 34.78 79.79
C SER A 12 -25.82 35.40 78.49
N LEU A 13 -26.36 34.99 77.34
CA LEU A 13 -26.93 35.89 76.32
C LEU A 13 -27.42 35.06 75.11
N ARG A 14 -28.74 35.01 74.92
CA ARG A 14 -29.38 34.60 73.67
C ARG A 14 -28.99 35.61 72.58
N ALA A 15 -28.15 35.21 71.65
CA ALA A 15 -27.91 35.94 70.41
C ALA A 15 -28.19 35.01 69.23
N SER A 16 -29.30 35.28 68.53
CA SER A 16 -29.63 34.73 67.23
C SER A 16 -28.47 34.95 66.25
N LYS A 17 -27.72 33.90 65.92
CA LYS A 17 -26.77 33.93 64.81
C LYS A 17 -27.49 33.46 63.56
N HIS A 18 -27.85 34.44 62.74
CA HIS A 18 -28.31 34.28 61.37
C HIS A 18 -27.30 33.43 60.58
N ALA A 19 -27.67 32.21 60.22
CA ALA A 19 -26.94 31.44 59.22
C ALA A 19 -27.20 32.09 57.84
N ARG A 20 -26.23 32.84 57.32
CA ARG A 20 -26.22 33.29 55.93
C ARG A 20 -25.91 32.09 55.02
N THR A 21 -26.93 31.38 54.57
CA THR A 21 -26.84 30.54 53.36
C THR A 21 -26.90 31.44 52.13
N LEU A 22 -25.76 31.99 51.74
CA LEU A 22 -25.59 32.70 50.47
C LEU A 22 -25.01 31.74 49.44
N PHE A 23 -25.85 30.91 48.82
CA PHE A 23 -25.69 30.39 47.44
C PHE A 23 -27.01 29.74 47.00
N THR A 24 -28.07 30.54 46.89
CA THR A 24 -29.24 30.13 46.09
C THR A 24 -28.85 30.22 44.63
N ARG A 25 -28.52 29.07 44.02
CA ARG A 25 -28.40 28.95 42.57
C ARG A 25 -29.77 29.31 41.99
N PRO A 26 -29.91 30.35 41.14
CA PRO A 26 -31.22 30.71 40.61
C PRO A 26 -31.80 29.50 39.88
N ALA A 27 -33.08 29.20 40.12
CA ALA A 27 -33.78 28.16 39.38
C ALA A 27 -33.64 28.46 37.88
N PRO A 28 -33.31 27.45 37.03
CA PRO A 28 -33.18 27.70 35.61
C PRO A 28 -34.49 28.32 35.10
N ALA A 29 -34.38 29.49 34.46
CA ALA A 29 -35.54 30.18 33.90
C ALA A 29 -36.33 29.19 33.03
N LYS A 30 -37.64 29.07 33.27
CA LYS A 30 -38.52 28.20 32.48
C LYS A 30 -38.50 28.71 31.03
N ARG A 31 -37.87 27.95 30.13
CA ARG A 31 -37.82 28.29 28.69
C ARG A 31 -39.25 28.31 28.14
N THR A 32 -39.58 29.35 27.39
CA THR A 32 -40.89 29.43 26.73
C THR A 32 -40.99 28.36 25.62
N PRO A 33 -42.20 27.89 25.26
CA PRO A 33 -42.37 26.96 24.14
C PRO A 33 -41.76 27.47 22.83
N ILE A 34 -41.80 28.79 22.60
CA ILE A 34 -41.17 29.45 21.43
C ILE A 34 -39.65 29.33 21.49
N GLN A 35 -39.02 29.63 22.64
CA GLN A 35 -37.58 29.45 22.80
C GLN A 35 -37.16 27.99 22.63
N THR A 36 -37.92 27.06 23.21
CA THR A 36 -37.70 25.62 23.01
C THR A 36 -37.80 25.25 21.53
N GLY A 37 -38.83 25.71 20.82
CA GLY A 37 -38.98 25.50 19.38
C GLY A 37 -37.80 26.04 18.56
N ILE A 38 -37.33 27.26 18.86
CA ILE A 38 -36.17 27.85 18.19
C ILE A 38 -34.90 27.02 18.44
N TYR A 39 -34.61 26.66 19.69
CA TYR A 39 -33.41 25.87 20.03
C TYR A 39 -33.46 24.47 19.43
N THR A 40 -34.62 23.81 19.45
CA THR A 40 -34.79 22.50 18.84
C THR A 40 -34.58 22.58 17.32
N THR A 41 -35.17 23.55 16.64
CA THR A 41 -34.97 23.74 15.20
C THR A 41 -33.50 24.02 14.87
N ALA A 42 -32.86 24.94 15.59
CA ALA A 42 -31.44 25.26 15.39
C ALA A 42 -30.53 24.04 15.63
N PHE A 43 -30.80 23.24 16.66
CA PHE A 43 -30.07 22.00 16.93
C PHE A 43 -30.25 20.99 15.80
N VAL A 44 -31.48 20.74 15.35
CA VAL A 44 -31.76 19.77 14.27
C VAL A 44 -31.08 20.19 12.96
N LEU A 45 -31.19 21.47 12.57
CA LEU A 45 -30.53 21.99 11.38
C LEU A 45 -29.01 21.89 11.48
N SER A 46 -28.44 22.25 12.62
CA SER A 46 -26.99 22.20 12.83
C SER A 46 -26.47 20.76 12.83
N ALA A 47 -27.18 19.83 13.47
CA ALA A 47 -26.85 18.42 13.48
C ALA A 47 -26.94 17.80 12.08
N GLY A 48 -27.97 18.16 11.31
CA GLY A 48 -28.13 17.73 9.92
C GLY A 48 -26.98 18.22 9.03
N LEU A 49 -26.67 19.51 9.08
CA LEU A 49 -25.56 20.10 8.33
C LEU A 49 -24.20 19.50 8.74
N PHE A 50 -23.96 19.30 10.04
CA PHE A 50 -22.76 18.64 10.52
C PHE A 50 -22.67 17.20 10.02
N THR A 51 -23.78 16.46 10.02
CA THR A 51 -23.82 15.08 9.52
C THR A 51 -23.46 15.03 8.04
N MET A 52 -24.07 15.88 7.21
CA MET A 52 -23.71 15.98 5.78
C MET A 52 -22.24 16.34 5.58
N TYR A 53 -21.74 17.31 6.34
CA TYR A 53 -20.35 17.76 6.27
C TYR A 53 -19.36 16.69 6.79
N TYR A 54 -19.74 15.87 7.75
CA TYR A 54 -18.91 14.77 8.25
C TYR A 54 -18.87 13.62 7.25
N PHE A 55 -20.01 13.21 6.68
CA PHE A 55 -20.06 12.07 5.79
C PHE A 55 -19.50 12.33 4.38
N ASP A 56 -19.28 13.59 4.00
CA ASP A 56 -18.49 13.93 2.81
C ASP A 56 -16.99 13.79 3.11
N CYS A 57 -16.30 12.86 2.43
CA CYS A 57 -14.87 12.63 2.66
C CYS A 57 -14.00 13.85 2.30
N ARG A 58 -14.49 14.76 1.45
CA ARG A 58 -13.76 15.96 0.99
C ARG A 58 -13.77 17.08 2.01
N SER A 59 -14.59 16.96 3.05
CA SER A 59 -14.72 17.93 4.12
C SER A 59 -13.37 18.28 4.74
N ALA A 60 -13.11 19.58 4.89
CA ALA A 60 -11.88 20.09 5.49
C ALA A 60 -11.70 19.59 6.94
N LEU A 61 -12.79 19.20 7.61
CA LEU A 61 -12.77 18.58 8.94
C LEU A 61 -11.81 17.38 8.98
N HIS A 62 -11.83 16.51 7.97
CA HIS A 62 -11.06 15.27 7.99
C HIS A 62 -9.56 15.53 7.88
N ARG A 63 -9.17 16.36 6.92
CA ARG A 63 -7.75 16.65 6.62
C ARG A 63 -7.11 17.60 7.62
N TYR A 64 -7.82 18.66 8.00
CA TYR A 64 -7.23 19.77 8.76
C TYR A 64 -7.54 19.73 10.26
N VAL A 65 -8.50 18.90 10.70
CA VAL A 65 -8.85 18.79 12.12
C VAL A 65 -8.68 17.37 12.63
N LEU A 66 -9.47 16.40 12.16
CA LEU A 66 -9.49 15.04 12.72
C LEU A 66 -8.17 14.32 12.54
N THR A 67 -7.58 14.35 11.34
CA THR A 67 -6.31 13.65 11.10
C THR A 67 -5.15 14.26 11.89
N PRO A 68 -4.93 15.59 11.92
CA PRO A 68 -3.94 16.20 12.79
C PRO A 68 -4.16 15.93 14.28
N VAL A 69 -5.41 16.00 14.77
CA VAL A 69 -5.72 15.69 16.18
C VAL A 69 -5.36 14.24 16.49
N LEU A 70 -5.77 13.28 15.67
CA LEU A 70 -5.41 11.86 15.86
C LEU A 70 -3.90 11.66 15.82
N ARG A 71 -3.18 12.35 14.93
CA ARG A 71 -1.71 12.22 14.86
C ARG A 71 -1.00 12.72 16.12
N ASN A 72 -1.51 13.78 16.75
CA ASN A 72 -0.92 14.35 17.95
C ASN A 72 -1.32 13.64 19.25
N VAL A 73 -2.51 13.02 19.30
CA VAL A 73 -3.07 12.46 20.53
C VAL A 73 -2.80 10.97 20.69
N VAL A 74 -2.67 10.22 19.58
CA VAL A 74 -2.45 8.77 19.63
C VAL A 74 -1.22 8.32 18.87
N ASP A 75 -0.61 7.22 19.33
CA ASP A 75 0.51 6.61 18.64
C ASP A 75 0.12 6.16 17.21
N PRO A 76 1.09 6.04 16.29
CA PRO A 76 0.81 5.72 14.90
C PRO A 76 0.00 4.43 14.68
N GLU A 77 0.24 3.38 15.45
CA GLU A 77 -0.45 2.10 15.27
C GLU A 77 -1.87 2.14 15.85
N ALA A 78 -2.09 2.84 16.98
CA ALA A 78 -3.44 3.06 17.52
C ALA A 78 -4.30 3.93 16.60
N GLY A 79 -3.75 5.04 16.08
CA GLY A 79 -4.46 5.91 15.12
C GLY A 79 -4.86 5.17 13.85
N HIS A 80 -3.95 4.32 13.34
CA HIS A 80 -4.23 3.45 12.19
C HIS A 80 -5.39 2.48 12.46
N LYS A 81 -5.36 1.78 13.61
CA LYS A 81 -6.43 0.87 14.01
C LYS A 81 -7.77 1.58 14.18
N PHE A 82 -7.75 2.80 14.72
CA PHE A 82 -8.96 3.61 14.84
C PHE A 82 -9.55 3.94 13.46
N ALA A 83 -8.71 4.32 12.49
CA ALA A 83 -9.16 4.57 11.12
C ALA A 83 -9.78 3.33 10.47
N VAL A 84 -9.14 2.16 10.56
CA VAL A 84 -9.67 0.90 10.01
C VAL A 84 -11.00 0.52 10.66
N LYS A 85 -11.12 0.62 11.99
CA LYS A 85 -12.39 0.37 12.70
C LYS A 85 -13.50 1.32 12.28
N THR A 86 -13.19 2.59 12.07
CA THR A 86 -14.15 3.58 11.59
C THR A 86 -14.64 3.21 10.18
N LEU A 87 -13.72 2.87 9.27
CA LEU A 87 -14.04 2.42 7.91
C LEU A 87 -14.87 1.14 7.89
N ARG A 88 -14.60 0.21 8.81
CA ARG A 88 -15.39 -1.02 8.98
C ARG A 88 -16.79 -0.78 9.53
N SER A 89 -16.98 0.24 10.38
CA SER A 89 -18.21 0.41 11.18
C SER A 89 -19.45 0.85 10.39
N GLY A 90 -19.29 1.28 9.14
CA GLY A 90 -20.36 1.93 8.36
C GLY A 90 -20.56 3.42 8.69
N LEU A 91 -19.87 3.95 9.70
CA LEU A 91 -19.87 5.38 10.06
C LEU A 91 -18.79 6.18 9.34
N ALA A 92 -18.04 5.57 8.42
CA ALA A 92 -17.03 6.30 7.68
C ALA A 92 -17.63 7.25 6.64
N PRO A 93 -16.95 8.39 6.38
CA PRO A 93 -17.25 9.25 5.24
C PRO A 93 -17.17 8.49 3.92
N ARG A 94 -17.85 9.02 2.90
CA ARG A 94 -17.85 8.49 1.53
C ARG A 94 -17.50 9.58 0.54
N ASP A 95 -17.00 9.19 -0.63
CA ASP A 95 -16.89 10.07 -1.79
C ASP A 95 -18.27 10.18 -2.46
N PRO A 96 -18.91 11.36 -2.43
CA PRO A 96 -20.26 11.53 -2.99
C PRO A 96 -20.24 11.91 -4.48
N VAL A 97 -19.06 11.98 -5.11
CA VAL A 97 -18.91 12.51 -6.47
C VAL A 97 -18.42 11.43 -7.42
N ASP A 98 -19.04 11.36 -8.58
CA ASP A 98 -18.61 10.49 -9.67
C ASP A 98 -17.21 10.87 -10.18
N ASP A 99 -16.50 9.88 -10.72
CA ASP A 99 -15.18 10.09 -11.31
C ASP A 99 -15.29 10.85 -12.65
N ASP A 100 -14.33 11.74 -12.91
CA ASP A 100 -14.21 12.41 -14.21
C ASP A 100 -13.83 11.37 -15.29
N GLU A 101 -14.50 11.37 -16.43
CA GLU A 101 -14.27 10.39 -17.51
C GLU A 101 -12.81 10.36 -17.99
N ARG A 102 -12.06 11.47 -17.87
CA ARG A 102 -10.62 11.51 -18.21
C ARG A 102 -9.78 10.58 -17.33
N LEU A 103 -10.29 10.18 -16.17
CA LEU A 103 -9.61 9.28 -15.23
C LEU A 103 -9.80 7.80 -15.56
N GLN A 104 -10.78 7.43 -16.39
CA GLN A 104 -11.04 6.03 -16.71
C GLN A 104 -9.73 5.34 -17.16
N CYS A 105 -9.46 4.16 -16.60
CA CYS A 105 -8.28 3.39 -16.94
C CYS A 105 -8.62 1.92 -17.16
N GLU A 106 -7.73 1.19 -17.82
CA GLU A 106 -7.92 -0.23 -18.12
C GLU A 106 -6.73 -1.05 -17.60
N LEU A 107 -7.03 -2.18 -16.96
CA LEU A 107 -6.06 -3.22 -16.62
C LEU A 107 -6.53 -4.57 -17.14
N TRP A 108 -5.72 -5.22 -17.96
CA TRP A 108 -6.01 -6.56 -18.52
C TRP A 108 -7.38 -6.65 -19.23
N GLY A 109 -7.75 -5.64 -20.02
CA GLY A 109 -9.07 -5.59 -20.68
C GLY A 109 -10.23 -5.24 -19.76
N GLN A 110 -9.97 -4.87 -18.49
CA GLN A 110 -10.99 -4.53 -17.52
C GLN A 110 -10.94 -3.05 -17.17
N LYS A 111 -12.06 -2.36 -17.39
CA LYS A 111 -12.23 -0.95 -17.03
C LYS A 111 -12.24 -0.74 -15.53
N LEU A 112 -11.62 0.34 -15.08
CA LEU A 112 -11.64 0.86 -13.73
C LEU A 112 -12.05 2.32 -13.78
N SER A 113 -12.78 2.77 -12.76
CA SER A 113 -13.39 4.11 -12.78
C SER A 113 -12.34 5.23 -12.76
N ASN A 114 -11.19 4.96 -12.13
CA ASN A 114 -10.04 5.87 -12.05
C ASN A 114 -8.72 5.07 -11.86
N PRO A 115 -7.54 5.70 -11.94
CA PRO A 115 -6.25 5.00 -11.85
C PRO A 115 -5.63 5.04 -10.45
N VAL A 116 -6.40 5.39 -9.41
CA VAL A 116 -5.89 5.56 -8.04
C VAL A 116 -6.34 4.40 -7.16
N GLY A 117 -5.36 3.56 -6.79
CA GLY A 117 -5.52 2.44 -5.85
C GLY A 117 -4.96 2.71 -4.46
N LEU A 118 -5.39 1.90 -3.50
CA LEU A 118 -4.79 1.79 -2.17
C LEU A 118 -3.75 0.67 -2.16
N ALA A 119 -2.54 0.97 -1.68
CA ALA A 119 -1.47 -0.04 -1.53
C ALA A 119 -1.69 -0.97 -0.32
N ALA A 120 -1.08 -2.16 -0.35
CA ALA A 120 -1.03 -3.07 0.80
C ALA A 120 -0.48 -2.41 2.07
N GLY A 121 -0.90 -2.97 3.20
CA GLY A 121 -0.43 -2.67 4.54
C GLY A 121 -1.38 -1.76 5.33
N PHE A 122 -2.31 -1.09 4.64
CA PHE A 122 -3.36 -0.30 5.30
C PHE A 122 -4.40 -1.23 5.94
N ASP A 123 -5.13 -2.00 5.13
CA ASP A 123 -6.08 -2.99 5.63
C ASP A 123 -5.47 -4.40 5.55
N LYS A 124 -4.59 -4.71 6.50
CA LYS A 124 -3.88 -6.01 6.52
C LYS A 124 -4.82 -7.20 6.68
N GLU A 125 -5.91 -7.01 7.41
CA GLU A 125 -6.79 -8.08 7.84
C GLU A 125 -8.09 -8.17 7.02
N GLY A 126 -8.28 -7.30 6.02
CA GLY A 126 -9.50 -7.25 5.20
C GLY A 126 -10.74 -6.80 5.98
N GLU A 127 -10.57 -5.89 6.94
CA GLU A 127 -11.62 -5.40 7.82
C GLU A 127 -12.47 -4.28 7.21
N ALA A 128 -11.91 -3.50 6.29
CA ALA A 128 -12.44 -2.20 5.87
C ALA A 128 -12.60 -2.07 4.35
N ILE A 129 -12.58 -3.19 3.61
CA ILE A 129 -12.59 -3.23 2.14
C ILE A 129 -13.67 -2.32 1.53
N ASP A 130 -14.93 -2.48 1.94
CA ASP A 130 -16.04 -1.69 1.38
C ASP A 130 -15.98 -0.23 1.79
N GLY A 131 -15.55 0.07 3.02
CA GLY A 131 -15.28 1.42 3.50
C GLY A 131 -14.22 2.11 2.64
N LEU A 132 -13.17 1.40 2.23
CA LEU A 132 -12.11 1.90 1.36
C LEU A 132 -12.59 2.14 -0.07
N PHE A 133 -13.37 1.22 -0.66
CA PHE A 133 -13.99 1.46 -1.98
C PHE A 133 -14.97 2.64 -1.96
N ASN A 134 -15.64 2.89 -0.82
CA ASN A 134 -16.54 4.03 -0.65
C ASN A 134 -15.81 5.38 -0.56
N LEU A 135 -14.48 5.39 -0.34
CA LEU A 135 -13.65 6.60 -0.42
C LEU A 135 -13.22 6.94 -1.84
N GLY A 136 -13.63 6.16 -2.83
CA GLY A 136 -13.39 6.44 -4.24
C GLY A 136 -12.16 5.76 -4.85
N PHE A 137 -11.48 4.86 -4.13
CA PHE A 137 -10.44 4.01 -4.72
C PHE A 137 -11.06 3.01 -5.69
N SER A 138 -10.45 2.83 -6.86
CA SER A 138 -10.84 1.79 -7.84
C SER A 138 -10.07 0.47 -7.62
N TRP A 139 -9.04 0.49 -6.80
CA TRP A 139 -8.25 -0.69 -6.41
C TRP A 139 -8.01 -0.68 -4.92
N VAL A 140 -8.30 -1.79 -4.24
CA VAL A 140 -7.98 -1.96 -2.82
C VAL A 140 -7.11 -3.20 -2.66
N GLU A 141 -5.88 -3.01 -2.17
CA GLU A 141 -4.95 -4.10 -1.84
C GLU A 141 -4.92 -4.34 -0.32
N ILE A 142 -5.50 -5.46 0.11
CA ILE A 142 -5.42 -5.92 1.51
C ILE A 142 -4.13 -6.72 1.76
N GLY A 143 -3.80 -6.97 3.03
CA GLY A 143 -2.59 -7.71 3.41
C GLY A 143 -1.35 -6.81 3.59
N SER A 144 -0.12 -7.33 3.60
CA SER A 144 0.26 -8.72 3.32
C SER A 144 -0.23 -9.70 4.37
N VAL A 145 -0.96 -10.72 3.95
CA VAL A 145 -1.46 -11.80 4.80
C VAL A 145 -0.49 -12.99 4.74
N THR A 146 -0.27 -13.64 5.87
CA THR A 146 0.55 -14.86 5.98
C THR A 146 -0.32 -16.09 6.26
N PRO A 147 0.11 -17.32 5.90
CA PRO A 147 -0.68 -18.53 6.15
C PRO A 147 -1.09 -18.70 7.61
N LYS A 148 -0.11 -18.67 8.51
CA LYS A 148 -0.31 -18.73 9.96
C LYS A 148 -0.39 -17.33 10.56
N PRO A 149 -1.15 -17.14 11.65
CA PRO A 149 -1.13 -15.90 12.41
C PRO A 149 0.27 -15.60 12.94
N GLN A 150 0.65 -14.31 12.95
CA GLN A 150 1.88 -13.85 13.60
C GLN A 150 1.76 -12.40 14.08
N PRO A 151 2.39 -12.01 15.20
CA PRO A 151 2.23 -10.68 15.79
C PRO A 151 3.02 -9.58 15.05
N GLY A 152 3.93 -9.96 14.15
CA GLY A 152 4.95 -9.09 13.57
C GLY A 152 6.10 -8.76 14.54
N ASN A 153 6.92 -7.77 14.20
CA ASN A 153 8.06 -7.36 15.03
C ASN A 153 7.60 -6.58 16.30
N PRO A 154 8.43 -6.51 17.36
CA PRO A 154 8.13 -5.76 18.58
C PRO A 154 7.83 -4.28 18.35
N ARG A 155 6.98 -3.68 19.20
CA ARG A 155 6.68 -2.24 19.19
C ARG A 155 7.72 -1.45 20.02
N PRO A 156 7.95 -0.15 19.73
CA PRO A 156 7.40 0.63 18.61
C PRO A 156 8.03 0.25 17.27
N ARG A 157 7.21 0.25 16.21
CA ARG A 157 7.57 -0.26 14.87
C ARG A 157 7.05 0.58 13.70
N MET A 158 6.46 1.73 13.99
CA MET A 158 6.00 2.69 13.01
C MET A 158 6.30 4.09 13.54
N PHE A 159 6.97 4.89 12.74
CA PHE A 159 7.48 6.20 13.09
C PHE A 159 7.04 7.19 12.02
N ARG A 160 6.35 8.24 12.44
CA ARG A 160 5.98 9.36 11.56
C ARG A 160 7.19 10.29 11.44
N LEU A 161 7.45 10.74 10.22
CA LEU A 161 8.41 11.78 9.91
C LEU A 161 7.58 12.95 9.38
N GLU A 162 7.00 13.73 10.30
CA GLU A 162 5.96 14.71 9.96
C GLU A 162 6.49 15.83 9.07
N GLU A 163 7.73 16.28 9.34
CA GLU A 163 8.43 17.30 8.57
C GLU A 163 8.67 16.86 7.12
N ASP A 164 8.75 15.55 6.88
CA ASP A 164 9.05 14.95 5.58
C ASP A 164 7.79 14.39 4.89
N GLY A 165 6.61 14.46 5.53
CA GLY A 165 5.40 13.78 5.07
C GLY A 165 5.58 12.27 4.91
N ALA A 166 6.48 11.67 5.69
CA ALA A 166 6.99 10.33 5.47
C ALA A 166 6.72 9.39 6.67
N VAL A 167 6.94 8.10 6.47
CA VAL A 167 6.84 7.08 7.52
C VAL A 167 7.98 6.09 7.39
N ILE A 168 8.63 5.75 8.50
CA ILE A 168 9.49 4.57 8.62
C ILE A 168 8.74 3.49 9.39
N ASN A 169 8.74 2.26 8.89
CA ASN A 169 8.14 1.14 9.61
C ASN A 169 8.96 -0.14 9.53
N ARG A 170 8.83 -0.96 10.59
CA ARG A 170 9.43 -2.28 10.71
C ARG A 170 8.42 -3.33 11.14
N TYR A 171 7.25 -3.38 10.51
CA TYR A 171 6.12 -4.22 10.94
C TYR A 171 6.42 -5.72 10.98
N GLY A 172 7.08 -6.28 9.94
CA GLY A 172 7.36 -7.72 9.85
C GLY A 172 6.12 -8.60 9.64
N PHE A 173 5.20 -8.17 8.77
CA PHE A 173 3.94 -8.87 8.44
C PHE A 173 3.11 -9.34 9.66
N PRO A 174 2.63 -8.44 10.54
CA PRO A 174 1.57 -8.82 11.46
C PRO A 174 0.33 -9.26 10.66
N SER A 175 -0.24 -10.40 11.03
CA SER A 175 -1.31 -11.07 10.29
C SER A 175 -2.11 -11.98 11.24
N GLU A 176 -3.44 -12.01 11.11
CA GLU A 176 -4.29 -12.97 11.82
C GLU A 176 -4.43 -14.32 11.10
N GLY A 177 -3.68 -14.51 10.00
CA GLY A 177 -3.65 -15.76 9.24
C GLY A 177 -4.69 -15.81 8.11
N HIS A 178 -4.44 -16.70 7.15
CA HIS A 178 -5.29 -16.90 5.98
C HIS A 178 -6.76 -17.16 6.33
N SER A 179 -7.02 -18.03 7.30
CA SER A 179 -8.39 -18.43 7.67
C SER A 179 -9.23 -17.23 8.15
N SER A 180 -8.65 -16.37 8.99
CA SER A 180 -9.34 -15.21 9.57
C SER A 180 -9.67 -14.17 8.49
N VAL A 181 -8.70 -13.85 7.62
CA VAL A 181 -8.90 -12.89 6.53
C VAL A 181 -9.88 -13.44 5.49
N LEU A 182 -9.77 -14.73 5.12
CA LEU A 182 -10.69 -15.35 4.17
C LEU A 182 -12.14 -15.32 4.70
N ALA A 183 -12.35 -15.57 6.00
CA ALA A 183 -13.67 -15.48 6.59
C ALA A 183 -14.28 -14.07 6.44
N ARG A 184 -13.48 -13.01 6.62
CA ARG A 184 -13.94 -11.62 6.41
C ARG A 184 -14.24 -11.32 4.94
N VAL A 185 -13.36 -11.74 4.03
CA VAL A 185 -13.59 -11.57 2.58
C VAL A 185 -14.89 -12.27 2.17
N ARG A 186 -15.13 -13.50 2.65
CA ARG A 186 -16.36 -14.25 2.36
C ARG A 186 -17.61 -13.65 3.01
N ALA A 187 -17.48 -13.03 4.18
CA ALA A 187 -18.60 -12.38 4.85
C ALA A 187 -19.18 -11.19 4.06
N ARG A 188 -18.42 -10.64 3.09
CA ARG A 188 -18.92 -9.62 2.17
C ARG A 188 -19.89 -10.18 1.13
N ILE A 189 -19.82 -11.46 0.79
CA ILE A 189 -20.57 -12.02 -0.35
C ILE A 189 -22.11 -11.89 -0.19
N PRO A 190 -22.72 -12.23 0.97
CA PRO A 190 -24.18 -12.18 1.11
C PRO A 190 -24.78 -10.78 1.01
N THR A 191 -23.99 -9.72 1.21
CA THR A 191 -24.48 -8.34 1.18
C THR A 191 -24.61 -7.77 -0.23
N PHE A 192 -24.09 -8.46 -1.25
CA PHE A 192 -24.16 -8.01 -2.64
C PHE A 192 -25.07 -8.95 -3.45
N PHE A 193 -26.36 -8.64 -3.48
CA PHE A 193 -27.38 -9.37 -4.24
C PHE A 193 -27.35 -9.10 -5.75
N GLN A 194 -26.46 -8.23 -6.25
CA GLN A 194 -26.40 -7.83 -7.66
C GLN A 194 -25.03 -8.04 -8.30
N GLY A 195 -24.97 -8.99 -9.22
CA GLY A 195 -24.51 -8.80 -10.61
C GLY A 195 -23.03 -8.58 -10.92
N SER A 196 -22.16 -8.21 -9.98
CA SER A 196 -20.76 -7.92 -10.33
C SER A 196 -20.00 -9.22 -10.65
N ASP A 197 -19.40 -9.31 -11.84
CA ASP A 197 -18.54 -10.43 -12.27
C ASP A 197 -17.10 -10.28 -11.76
N ARG A 198 -16.92 -9.60 -10.62
CA ARG A 198 -15.63 -9.29 -9.97
C ARG A 198 -15.66 -9.62 -8.48
N ALA A 199 -14.52 -10.06 -7.96
CA ALA A 199 -14.36 -10.36 -6.54
C ALA A 199 -14.36 -9.10 -5.65
N ALA A 200 -14.13 -7.92 -6.24
CA ALA A 200 -14.37 -6.63 -5.60
C ALA A 200 -15.82 -6.45 -5.12
N LEU A 201 -16.79 -7.13 -5.72
CA LEU A 201 -18.23 -6.93 -5.52
C LEU A 201 -18.69 -5.50 -5.85
N LYS A 202 -17.91 -4.81 -6.67
CA LYS A 202 -18.15 -3.46 -7.17
C LYS A 202 -17.64 -3.41 -8.60
N ASP A 203 -18.49 -2.94 -9.51
CA ASP A 203 -18.09 -2.75 -10.89
C ASP A 203 -17.03 -1.65 -10.99
N GLU A 204 -16.20 -1.75 -12.03
CA GLU A 204 -15.09 -0.81 -12.25
C GLU A 204 -14.09 -0.69 -11.08
N ALA A 205 -14.07 -1.70 -10.20
CA ALA A 205 -13.10 -1.83 -9.13
C ALA A 205 -12.40 -3.20 -9.15
N MET A 206 -11.27 -3.31 -8.44
CA MET A 206 -10.54 -4.57 -8.22
C MET A 206 -10.15 -4.75 -6.75
N LEU A 207 -10.35 -5.97 -6.25
CA LEU A 207 -9.83 -6.41 -4.95
C LEU A 207 -8.55 -7.21 -5.16
N ALA A 208 -7.47 -6.70 -4.60
CA ALA A 208 -6.19 -7.38 -4.55
C ALA A 208 -5.91 -7.92 -3.15
N VAL A 209 -5.37 -9.15 -3.07
CA VAL A 209 -4.89 -9.74 -1.82
C VAL A 209 -3.39 -9.90 -1.89
N ASN A 210 -2.68 -9.17 -1.04
CA ASN A 210 -1.24 -9.23 -0.95
C ASN A 210 -0.82 -10.41 -0.05
N LEU A 211 0.04 -11.27 -0.58
CA LEU A 211 0.51 -12.50 0.03
C LEU A 211 1.91 -12.30 0.60
N GLY A 212 2.09 -12.65 1.86
CA GLY A 212 3.37 -12.63 2.56
C GLY A 212 3.76 -14.03 3.05
N LYS A 213 5.04 -14.15 3.42
CA LYS A 213 5.62 -15.36 3.99
C LYS A 213 5.67 -15.26 5.52
N ASN A 214 5.36 -16.35 6.23
CA ASN A 214 5.59 -16.41 7.67
C ASN A 214 7.08 -16.29 7.99
N LYS A 215 7.41 -15.67 9.12
CA LYS A 215 8.81 -15.47 9.56
C LYS A 215 9.56 -16.78 9.77
N GLU A 216 8.85 -17.81 10.24
CA GLU A 216 9.41 -19.13 10.59
C GLU A 216 9.60 -20.04 9.37
N SER A 217 8.96 -19.73 8.24
CA SER A 217 9.12 -20.51 7.01
C SER A 217 10.56 -20.37 6.48
N ALA A 218 11.08 -21.44 5.86
CA ALA A 218 12.43 -21.44 5.29
C ALA A 218 12.61 -20.24 4.33
N PRO A 219 13.80 -19.59 4.29
CA PRO A 219 14.02 -18.38 3.49
C PRO A 219 13.61 -18.51 2.02
N GLU A 220 14.00 -19.62 1.39
CA GLU A 220 13.74 -19.93 -0.03
C GLU A 220 12.43 -20.70 -0.30
N SER A 221 11.60 -20.91 0.74
CA SER A 221 10.32 -21.62 0.56
C SER A 221 9.30 -20.72 -0.15
N ILE A 222 8.61 -21.31 -1.11
CA ILE A 222 7.53 -20.69 -1.88
C ILE A 222 6.14 -21.12 -1.37
N ASP A 223 6.10 -22.04 -0.40
CA ASP A 223 4.88 -22.76 -0.01
C ASP A 223 3.82 -21.83 0.57
N ASP A 224 4.24 -20.79 1.30
CA ASP A 224 3.34 -19.80 1.87
C ASP A 224 2.61 -19.00 0.78
N PHE A 225 3.32 -18.65 -0.30
CA PHE A 225 2.72 -17.97 -1.45
C PHE A 225 1.76 -18.89 -2.20
N VAL A 226 2.14 -20.16 -2.43
CA VAL A 226 1.27 -21.17 -3.03
C VAL A 226 0.01 -21.40 -2.19
N ALA A 227 0.14 -21.47 -0.87
CA ALA A 227 -0.99 -21.57 0.05
C ALA A 227 -1.89 -20.34 -0.04
N GLY A 228 -1.31 -19.14 -0.17
CA GLY A 228 -2.03 -17.90 -0.37
C GLY A 228 -2.83 -17.88 -1.66
N VAL A 229 -2.22 -18.30 -2.77
CA VAL A 229 -2.90 -18.44 -4.07
C VAL A 229 -4.10 -19.37 -3.95
N ARG A 230 -3.92 -20.55 -3.35
CA ARG A 230 -5.00 -21.55 -3.16
C ARG A 230 -6.12 -21.04 -2.26
N THR A 231 -5.78 -20.29 -1.22
CA THR A 231 -6.75 -19.77 -0.23
C THR A 231 -7.61 -18.65 -0.82
N PHE A 232 -6.96 -17.65 -1.39
CA PHE A 232 -7.63 -16.40 -1.77
C PHE A 232 -8.00 -16.33 -3.25
N GLY A 233 -7.40 -17.15 -4.10
CA GLY A 233 -7.60 -17.07 -5.54
C GLY A 233 -9.06 -17.15 -6.00
N PRO A 234 -9.92 -17.99 -5.40
CA PRO A 234 -11.35 -17.99 -5.74
C PRO A 234 -12.12 -16.73 -5.31
N TYR A 235 -11.51 -15.82 -4.53
CA TYR A 235 -12.17 -14.70 -3.87
C TYR A 235 -11.46 -13.35 -4.08
N SER A 236 -10.55 -13.25 -5.06
CA SER A 236 -9.85 -12.01 -5.38
C SER A 236 -9.74 -11.79 -6.89
N ASP A 237 -9.68 -10.53 -7.31
CA ASP A 237 -9.41 -10.19 -8.72
C ASP A 237 -7.90 -10.30 -9.00
N VAL A 238 -7.10 -9.98 -7.98
CA VAL A 238 -5.64 -9.97 -8.05
C VAL A 238 -5.03 -10.62 -6.81
N LEU A 239 -3.95 -11.35 -7.00
CA LEU A 239 -3.06 -11.88 -5.96
C LEU A 239 -1.69 -11.25 -6.13
N VAL A 240 -1.20 -10.58 -5.09
CA VAL A 240 0.10 -9.90 -5.12
C VAL A 240 1.14 -10.73 -4.38
N VAL A 241 2.18 -11.18 -5.07
CA VAL A 241 3.32 -11.90 -4.50
C VAL A 241 4.33 -10.87 -3.98
N ASN A 242 4.42 -10.70 -2.66
CA ASN A 242 5.28 -9.69 -2.05
C ASN A 242 6.61 -10.26 -1.55
N VAL A 243 7.66 -10.00 -2.34
CA VAL A 243 9.04 -10.41 -2.06
C VAL A 243 9.93 -9.24 -1.61
N SER A 244 9.34 -8.08 -1.28
CA SER A 244 10.07 -6.81 -1.22
C SER A 244 10.11 -6.14 0.16
N SER A 245 9.41 -6.68 1.16
CA SER A 245 9.44 -6.16 2.53
C SER A 245 10.88 -6.20 3.09
N PRO A 246 11.42 -5.06 3.57
CA PRO A 246 12.72 -5.05 4.26
C PRO A 246 12.64 -5.58 5.70
N ASN A 247 11.43 -5.86 6.19
CA ASN A 247 11.16 -6.11 7.61
C ASN A 247 11.02 -7.58 7.96
N THR A 248 11.14 -8.46 6.96
CA THR A 248 11.12 -9.92 7.10
C THR A 248 12.48 -10.44 6.65
N PRO A 249 13.33 -10.96 7.55
CA PRO A 249 14.68 -11.41 7.21
C PRO A 249 14.70 -12.39 6.04
N GLY A 250 15.65 -12.21 5.12
CA GLY A 250 15.83 -13.06 3.94
C GLY A 250 14.79 -12.90 2.82
N LEU A 251 13.67 -12.21 3.04
CA LEU A 251 12.58 -12.14 2.05
C LEU A 251 13.03 -11.51 0.72
N ARG A 252 13.85 -10.46 0.77
CA ARG A 252 14.37 -9.79 -0.44
C ARG A 252 15.30 -10.68 -1.26
N GLY A 253 15.83 -11.76 -0.70
CA GLY A 253 16.60 -12.78 -1.42
C GLY A 253 15.77 -13.54 -2.45
N LEU A 254 14.44 -13.61 -2.27
CA LEU A 254 13.52 -14.20 -3.25
C LEU A 254 13.44 -13.43 -4.57
N GLN A 255 14.05 -12.25 -4.66
CA GLN A 255 14.15 -11.48 -5.90
C GLN A 255 15.33 -11.92 -6.79
N ASN A 256 16.21 -12.79 -6.28
CA ASN A 256 17.30 -13.37 -7.07
C ASN A 256 16.73 -14.30 -8.15
N LYS A 257 17.36 -14.28 -9.34
CA LYS A 257 16.86 -14.92 -10.56
C LYS A 257 16.32 -16.35 -10.36
N ASP A 258 17.15 -17.29 -9.92
CA ASP A 258 16.80 -18.71 -9.85
C ASP A 258 15.64 -18.98 -8.86
N VAL A 259 15.64 -18.27 -7.74
CA VAL A 259 14.60 -18.39 -6.71
C VAL A 259 13.30 -17.77 -7.21
N LEU A 260 13.39 -16.62 -7.88
CA LEU A 260 12.25 -15.93 -8.45
C LEU A 260 11.59 -16.79 -9.54
N GLU A 261 12.37 -17.42 -10.43
CA GLU A 261 11.87 -18.34 -11.45
C GLU A 261 11.05 -19.48 -10.81
N LYS A 262 11.61 -20.12 -9.76
CA LYS A 262 10.92 -21.18 -9.01
C LYS A 262 9.64 -20.68 -8.36
N LEU A 263 9.68 -19.50 -7.72
CA LEU A 263 8.53 -18.87 -7.09
C LEU A 263 7.41 -18.59 -8.09
N LEU A 264 7.73 -17.91 -9.20
CA LEU A 264 6.75 -17.55 -10.22
C LEU A 264 6.14 -18.78 -10.90
N ALA A 265 6.94 -19.82 -11.17
CA ALA A 265 6.44 -21.09 -11.68
C ALA A 265 5.46 -21.76 -10.69
N GLY A 266 5.79 -21.76 -9.39
CA GLY A 266 4.94 -22.38 -8.36
C GLY A 266 3.60 -21.66 -8.17
N VAL A 267 3.61 -20.32 -8.09
CA VAL A 267 2.36 -19.55 -7.91
C VAL A 267 1.47 -19.57 -9.15
N THR A 268 2.07 -19.55 -10.35
CA THR A 268 1.30 -19.63 -11.60
C THR A 268 0.68 -21.01 -11.78
N LYS A 269 1.43 -22.08 -11.49
CA LYS A 269 0.88 -23.45 -11.43
C LYS A 269 -0.27 -23.54 -10.44
N ALA A 270 -0.10 -23.00 -9.23
CA ALA A 270 -1.14 -23.02 -8.21
C ALA A 270 -2.41 -22.26 -8.65
N ARG A 271 -2.27 -21.11 -9.34
CA ARG A 271 -3.40 -20.37 -9.94
C ARG A 271 -4.09 -21.19 -11.00
N ASP A 272 -3.32 -21.84 -11.86
CA ASP A 272 -3.86 -22.58 -13.00
C ASP A 272 -4.60 -23.87 -12.57
N GLU A 273 -4.28 -24.38 -11.37
CA GLU A 273 -4.95 -25.50 -10.69
C GLU A 273 -6.14 -25.06 -9.80
N LEU A 274 -6.45 -23.76 -9.70
CA LEU A 274 -7.54 -23.30 -8.84
C LEU A 274 -8.90 -23.87 -9.26
N PRO A 275 -9.78 -24.19 -8.29
CA PRO A 275 -11.16 -24.51 -8.60
C PRO A 275 -11.88 -23.27 -9.16
N PRO A 276 -13.02 -23.45 -9.84
CA PRO A 276 -13.88 -22.34 -10.25
C PRO A 276 -14.19 -21.41 -9.07
N SER A 277 -14.09 -20.10 -9.30
CA SER A 277 -14.49 -19.11 -8.30
C SER A 277 -16.01 -19.09 -8.15
N PRO A 278 -16.53 -18.95 -6.91
CA PRO A 278 -17.95 -18.72 -6.70
C PRO A 278 -18.41 -17.29 -7.05
N LEU A 279 -17.48 -16.37 -7.35
CA LEU A 279 -17.77 -14.94 -7.54
C LEU A 279 -17.58 -14.47 -8.99
N THR A 280 -16.60 -15.02 -9.70
CA THR A 280 -16.24 -14.56 -11.04
C THR A 280 -15.85 -15.74 -11.93
N ARG A 281 -16.06 -15.60 -13.24
CA ARG A 281 -15.59 -16.60 -14.22
C ARG A 281 -14.09 -16.48 -14.48
N ARG A 282 -13.45 -15.38 -14.06
CA ARG A 282 -12.04 -15.09 -14.33
C ARG A 282 -11.16 -15.69 -13.24
N ARG A 283 -9.99 -16.18 -13.62
CA ARG A 283 -8.93 -16.51 -12.67
C ARG A 283 -8.28 -15.22 -12.15
N PRO A 284 -7.80 -15.21 -10.89
CA PRO A 284 -7.13 -14.04 -10.34
C PRO A 284 -5.84 -13.75 -11.11
N LYS A 285 -5.53 -12.46 -11.27
CA LYS A 285 -4.26 -12.00 -11.84
C LYS A 285 -3.13 -12.16 -10.81
N ILE A 286 -1.95 -12.62 -11.22
CA ILE A 286 -0.77 -12.67 -10.36
C ILE A 286 0.10 -11.46 -10.63
N VAL A 287 0.40 -10.70 -9.59
CA VAL A 287 1.24 -9.50 -9.67
C VAL A 287 2.43 -9.62 -8.73
N LEU A 288 3.64 -9.34 -9.21
CA LEU A 288 4.85 -9.34 -8.37
C LEU A 288 5.10 -7.95 -7.76
N LYS A 289 5.36 -7.84 -6.47
CA LYS A 289 5.71 -6.55 -5.82
C LYS A 289 7.18 -6.50 -5.42
N ILE A 290 7.93 -5.57 -6.02
CA ILE A 290 9.40 -5.51 -5.91
C ILE A 290 9.88 -4.32 -5.07
N ALA A 291 11.13 -4.38 -4.59
CA ALA A 291 11.75 -3.29 -3.84
C ALA A 291 12.33 -2.24 -4.80
N PRO A 292 12.44 -0.97 -4.39
CA PRO A 292 13.15 0.05 -5.17
C PRO A 292 14.67 -0.02 -4.99
N ASP A 293 15.14 -0.80 -4.01
CA ASP A 293 16.56 -0.93 -3.64
C ASP A 293 17.23 -2.06 -4.45
N LEU A 294 17.18 -1.96 -5.77
CA LEU A 294 17.74 -2.94 -6.71
C LEU A 294 18.72 -2.25 -7.65
N MET A 295 19.79 -2.94 -8.03
CA MET A 295 20.66 -2.50 -9.11
C MET A 295 19.97 -2.69 -10.46
N ASP A 296 20.35 -1.88 -11.46
CA ASP A 296 19.72 -1.92 -12.78
C ASP A 296 19.86 -3.33 -13.42
N LEU A 297 21.02 -4.00 -13.27
CA LEU A 297 21.22 -5.40 -13.70
C LEU A 297 20.25 -6.40 -13.03
N GLN A 298 19.96 -6.23 -11.74
CA GLN A 298 19.00 -7.10 -11.05
C GLN A 298 17.60 -6.92 -11.62
N ILE A 299 17.22 -5.69 -11.98
CA ILE A 299 15.93 -5.40 -12.62
C ILE A 299 15.86 -6.02 -14.02
N GLU A 300 16.95 -6.01 -14.78
CA GLU A 300 17.06 -6.67 -16.10
C GLU A 300 16.90 -8.19 -16.02
N GLU A 301 17.58 -8.82 -15.07
CA GLU A 301 17.44 -10.26 -14.80
C GLU A 301 16.01 -10.60 -14.39
N MET A 302 15.43 -9.84 -13.46
CA MET A 302 14.03 -10.01 -13.05
C MET A 302 13.06 -9.83 -14.21
N GLY A 303 13.29 -8.82 -15.07
CA GLY A 303 12.48 -8.60 -16.26
C GLY A 303 12.49 -9.82 -17.19
N THR A 304 13.66 -10.44 -17.37
CA THR A 304 13.78 -11.70 -18.15
C THR A 304 12.97 -12.83 -17.53
N VAL A 305 13.06 -13.02 -16.21
CA VAL A 305 12.26 -14.02 -15.49
C VAL A 305 10.76 -13.75 -15.64
N ILE A 306 10.33 -12.49 -15.51
CA ILE A 306 8.94 -12.09 -15.60
C ILE A 306 8.39 -12.34 -17.00
N ARG A 307 9.11 -11.95 -18.07
CA ARG A 307 8.70 -12.19 -19.47
C ARG A 307 8.52 -13.67 -19.80
N ASN A 308 9.36 -14.52 -19.23
CA ASN A 308 9.29 -15.97 -19.41
C ASN A 308 8.29 -16.66 -18.47
N SER A 309 7.77 -15.92 -17.48
CA SER A 309 6.75 -16.41 -16.55
C SER A 309 5.34 -16.11 -17.06
N LYS A 310 4.33 -16.71 -16.41
CA LYS A 310 2.90 -16.50 -16.71
C LYS A 310 2.22 -15.56 -15.70
N ILE A 311 2.97 -14.65 -15.08
CA ILE A 311 2.36 -13.60 -14.23
C ILE A 311 1.81 -12.47 -15.08
N ASP A 312 0.94 -11.67 -14.48
CA ASP A 312 0.12 -10.70 -15.20
C ASP A 312 0.59 -9.25 -15.00
N GLY A 313 1.45 -8.93 -14.03
CA GLY A 313 1.89 -7.56 -13.80
C GLY A 313 2.93 -7.41 -12.70
N VAL A 314 3.40 -6.18 -12.51
CA VAL A 314 4.39 -5.84 -11.47
C VAL A 314 3.98 -4.55 -10.74
N ILE A 315 4.12 -4.53 -9.41
CA ILE A 315 4.02 -3.30 -8.60
C ILE A 315 5.43 -2.81 -8.27
N VAL A 316 5.71 -1.56 -8.65
CA VAL A 316 6.98 -0.86 -8.40
C VAL A 316 6.66 0.45 -7.68
N SER A 317 6.89 0.57 -6.37
CA SER A 317 7.68 -0.29 -5.51
C SER A 317 7.18 -0.36 -4.06
N ASN A 318 7.84 -1.20 -3.27
CA ASN A 318 7.72 -1.23 -1.81
C ASN A 318 8.56 -0.10 -1.16
N THR A 319 8.65 -0.09 0.16
CA THR A 319 9.47 0.89 0.91
C THR A 319 10.97 0.75 0.64
N THR A 320 11.73 1.84 0.80
CA THR A 320 13.20 1.86 0.65
C THR A 320 13.92 1.76 1.99
N ILE A 321 15.09 1.10 2.02
CA ILE A 321 16.00 1.18 3.18
C ILE A 321 16.94 2.38 3.12
N GLN A 322 16.99 3.10 1.99
CA GLN A 322 17.81 4.28 1.84
C GLN A 322 17.29 5.44 2.71
N ARG A 323 18.18 6.36 3.05
CA ARG A 323 17.89 7.57 3.83
C ARG A 323 18.41 8.79 3.08
N PRO A 324 17.56 9.49 2.32
CA PRO A 324 17.95 10.71 1.64
C PRO A 324 18.51 11.75 2.63
N LYS A 325 19.59 12.43 2.25
CA LYS A 325 20.29 13.38 3.14
C LYS A 325 19.41 14.56 3.58
N HIS A 326 18.36 14.88 2.82
CA HIS A 326 17.44 15.98 3.08
C HIS A 326 16.33 15.64 4.09
N LEU A 327 16.29 14.43 4.65
CA LEU A 327 15.31 14.10 5.69
C LEU A 327 15.51 14.99 6.93
N ALA A 328 14.45 15.69 7.32
CA ALA A 328 14.45 16.65 8.41
C ALA A 328 14.15 16.00 9.76
N SER A 329 13.23 15.03 9.78
CA SER A 329 12.67 14.49 11.03
C SER A 329 13.71 13.83 11.93
N VAL A 330 13.49 13.92 13.25
CA VAL A 330 14.33 13.25 14.26
C VAL A 330 14.29 11.72 14.13
N ASN A 331 13.20 11.16 13.59
CA ASN A 331 13.01 9.73 13.41
C ASN A 331 13.74 9.16 12.17
N LYS A 332 14.49 9.98 11.41
CA LYS A 332 15.12 9.55 10.15
C LYS A 332 16.12 8.40 10.29
N SER A 333 16.68 8.19 11.48
CA SER A 333 17.63 7.10 11.78
C SER A 333 16.94 5.78 12.18
N GLU A 334 15.62 5.75 12.29
CA GLU A 334 14.88 4.55 12.66
C GLU A 334 15.10 3.41 11.64
N VAL A 335 15.19 2.18 12.15
CA VAL A 335 15.34 0.98 11.31
C VAL A 335 14.01 0.62 10.66
N GLY A 336 14.07 0.21 9.39
CA GLY A 336 12.92 -0.26 8.62
C GLY A 336 12.81 0.40 7.26
N GLY A 337 11.68 0.18 6.61
CA GLY A 337 11.37 0.77 5.31
C GLY A 337 10.82 2.19 5.42
N LEU A 338 11.44 3.13 4.71
CA LEU A 338 10.97 4.50 4.48
C LEU A 338 9.92 4.53 3.35
N SER A 339 8.87 5.31 3.56
CA SER A 339 7.76 5.57 2.62
C SER A 339 7.37 7.05 2.67
N GLY A 340 6.53 7.49 1.71
CA GLY A 340 6.13 8.89 1.56
C GLY A 340 6.92 9.61 0.47
N PRO A 341 6.71 10.93 0.29
CA PRO A 341 7.31 11.69 -0.81
C PRO A 341 8.82 11.48 -1.04
N PRO A 342 9.68 11.34 0.00
CA PRO A 342 11.12 11.15 -0.20
C PRO A 342 11.52 9.90 -1.02
N ILE A 343 10.64 8.89 -1.14
CA ILE A 343 10.95 7.69 -1.94
C ILE A 343 10.69 7.86 -3.43
N LYS A 344 9.91 8.87 -3.85
CA LYS A 344 9.41 9.00 -5.23
C LYS A 344 10.52 8.88 -6.29
N PRO A 345 11.70 9.52 -6.15
CA PRO A 345 12.77 9.40 -7.14
C PRO A 345 13.30 7.97 -7.32
N PHE A 346 13.46 7.21 -6.24
CA PHE A 346 13.92 5.82 -6.31
C PHE A 346 12.88 4.92 -6.96
N SER A 347 11.61 5.13 -6.59
CA SER A 347 10.50 4.34 -7.13
C SER A 347 10.31 4.58 -8.62
N ILE A 348 10.31 5.84 -9.07
CA ILE A 348 10.22 6.18 -10.51
C ILE A 348 11.43 5.65 -11.28
N LYS A 349 12.66 5.73 -10.73
CA LYS A 349 13.83 5.15 -11.38
C LYS A 349 13.64 3.64 -11.59
N ALA A 350 13.38 2.90 -10.52
CA ALA A 350 13.19 1.45 -10.58
C ALA A 350 12.03 1.06 -11.52
N MET A 351 10.96 1.85 -11.53
CA MET A 351 9.81 1.61 -12.39
C MET A 351 10.14 1.82 -13.86
N LYS A 352 10.85 2.90 -14.23
CA LYS A 352 11.28 3.13 -15.61
C LYS A 352 12.20 2.01 -16.09
N THR A 353 13.18 1.62 -15.27
CA THR A 353 14.06 0.49 -15.60
C THR A 353 13.24 -0.78 -15.81
N MET A 354 12.31 -1.11 -14.90
CA MET A 354 11.46 -2.30 -15.05
C MET A 354 10.54 -2.23 -16.28
N ARG A 355 9.96 -1.06 -16.57
CA ARG A 355 9.09 -0.86 -17.74
C ARG A 355 9.82 -1.19 -19.05
N GLN A 356 11.09 -0.80 -19.15
CA GLN A 356 11.97 -1.10 -20.29
C GLN A 356 12.31 -2.59 -20.43
N GLN A 357 12.07 -3.39 -19.40
CA GLN A 357 12.31 -4.83 -19.40
C GLN A 357 11.03 -5.64 -19.60
N LEU A 358 9.87 -5.00 -19.76
CA LEU A 358 8.60 -5.70 -19.87
C LEU A 358 7.85 -5.29 -21.14
N PRO A 359 7.23 -6.23 -21.88
CA PRO A 359 6.36 -5.90 -23.00
C PRO A 359 5.14 -5.11 -22.53
N SER A 360 4.53 -4.34 -23.44
CA SER A 360 3.36 -3.50 -23.14
C SER A 360 2.16 -4.29 -22.58
N SER A 361 2.08 -5.58 -22.89
CA SER A 361 1.04 -6.49 -22.38
C SER A 361 1.12 -6.78 -20.87
N ILE A 362 2.28 -6.53 -20.24
CA ILE A 362 2.47 -6.69 -18.79
C ILE A 362 2.40 -5.30 -18.15
N PRO A 363 1.28 -4.91 -17.51
CA PRO A 363 1.16 -3.62 -16.83
C PRO A 363 2.11 -3.49 -15.65
N VAL A 364 2.58 -2.26 -15.44
CA VAL A 364 3.35 -1.85 -14.27
C VAL A 364 2.50 -0.91 -13.44
N ILE A 365 2.32 -1.22 -12.16
CA ILE A 365 1.57 -0.42 -11.20
C ILE A 365 2.57 0.39 -10.37
N GLY A 366 2.47 1.71 -10.43
CA GLY A 366 3.35 2.62 -9.71
C GLY A 366 2.98 2.77 -8.23
N CYS A 367 3.94 2.73 -7.32
CA CYS A 367 3.70 2.90 -5.89
C CYS A 367 4.92 3.54 -5.22
N GLY A 368 4.74 4.69 -4.56
CA GLY A 368 5.81 5.31 -3.78
C GLY A 368 5.84 6.83 -3.85
N GLY A 369 5.52 7.49 -2.73
CA GLY A 369 5.62 8.95 -2.62
C GLY A 369 4.63 9.75 -3.46
N ILE A 370 3.50 9.14 -3.84
CA ILE A 370 2.41 9.81 -4.56
C ILE A 370 1.55 10.56 -3.55
N ALA A 371 1.56 11.89 -3.62
CA ALA A 371 0.82 12.76 -2.69
C ALA A 371 -0.13 13.74 -3.40
N SER A 372 -0.06 13.81 -4.72
CA SER A 372 -0.85 14.71 -5.57
C SER A 372 -1.22 14.08 -6.91
N GLY A 373 -2.17 14.70 -7.60
CA GLY A 373 -2.50 14.33 -8.98
C GLY A 373 -1.33 14.50 -9.95
N ARG A 374 -0.48 15.50 -9.73
CA ARG A 374 0.75 15.72 -10.50
C ARG A 374 1.74 14.56 -10.34
N ASP A 375 1.88 14.02 -9.13
CA ASP A 375 2.72 12.84 -8.90
C ASP A 375 2.15 11.63 -9.66
N ALA A 376 0.83 11.43 -9.62
CA ALA A 376 0.20 10.34 -10.36
C ALA A 376 0.44 10.46 -11.88
N LEU A 377 0.34 11.67 -12.43
CA LEU A 377 0.65 11.93 -13.85
C LEU A 377 2.14 11.66 -14.17
N GLU A 378 3.06 11.99 -13.26
CA GLU A 378 4.48 11.69 -13.42
C GLU A 378 4.74 10.18 -13.53
N TYR A 379 4.03 9.38 -12.72
CA TYR A 379 4.05 7.92 -12.82
C TYR A 379 3.45 7.41 -14.14
N ALA A 380 2.34 7.97 -14.62
CA ALA A 380 1.75 7.62 -15.92
C ALA A 380 2.75 7.87 -17.06
N LYS A 381 3.37 9.05 -17.09
CA LYS A 381 4.41 9.43 -18.06
C LYS A 381 5.68 8.57 -17.97
N ALA A 382 5.90 7.92 -16.82
CA ALA A 382 6.99 6.96 -16.62
C ALA A 382 6.59 5.51 -16.97
N GLY A 383 5.38 5.28 -17.50
CA GLY A 383 4.91 3.98 -17.98
C GLY A 383 4.08 3.18 -16.98
N ALA A 384 3.56 3.82 -15.93
CA ALA A 384 2.60 3.18 -15.03
C ALA A 384 1.21 3.10 -15.67
N SER A 385 0.57 1.93 -15.58
CA SER A 385 -0.81 1.72 -16.02
C SER A 385 -1.84 2.18 -14.96
N MET A 386 -1.43 2.15 -13.68
CA MET A 386 -2.21 2.56 -12.50
C MET A 386 -1.23 2.99 -11.39
N VAL A 387 -1.70 3.75 -10.40
CA VAL A 387 -0.90 4.11 -9.22
C VAL A 387 -1.52 3.66 -7.90
N GLN A 388 -0.69 3.43 -6.89
CA GLN A 388 -1.09 3.13 -5.51
C GLN A 388 -0.64 4.20 -4.52
N VAL A 389 -1.53 4.49 -3.57
CA VAL A 389 -1.34 5.48 -2.52
C VAL A 389 -1.35 4.79 -1.15
N TYR A 390 -0.53 5.31 -0.22
CA TYR A 390 -0.56 4.91 1.19
C TYR A 390 -0.26 6.11 2.08
N THR A 391 0.98 6.62 2.04
CA THR A 391 1.47 7.53 3.08
C THR A 391 0.69 8.84 3.11
N SER A 392 0.39 9.43 1.95
CA SER A 392 -0.45 10.63 1.85
C SER A 392 -1.87 10.39 2.37
N PHE A 393 -2.46 9.22 2.13
CA PHE A 393 -3.74 8.84 2.75
C PHE A 393 -3.67 8.81 4.28
N GLY A 394 -2.57 8.31 4.84
CA GLY A 394 -2.33 8.34 6.30
C GLY A 394 -2.15 9.74 6.89
N TYR A 395 -1.69 10.72 6.11
CA TYR A 395 -1.49 12.11 6.56
C TYR A 395 -2.68 13.03 6.29
N ASP A 396 -3.35 12.87 5.14
CA ASP A 396 -4.43 13.73 4.69
C ASP A 396 -5.83 13.17 5.01
N GLY A 397 -5.92 11.90 5.40
CA GLY A 397 -7.16 11.25 5.80
C GLY A 397 -8.09 10.88 4.65
N VAL A 398 -9.36 10.70 4.97
CA VAL A 398 -10.38 10.07 4.08
C VAL A 398 -10.58 10.76 2.74
N GLY A 399 -10.30 12.06 2.63
CA GLY A 399 -10.44 12.84 1.39
C GLY A 399 -9.26 12.71 0.42
N ALA A 400 -8.17 12.03 0.79
CA ALA A 400 -6.94 12.02 0.00
C ALA A 400 -7.14 11.42 -1.41
N CYS A 401 -7.91 10.34 -1.54
CA CYS A 401 -8.19 9.71 -2.83
C CYS A 401 -8.88 10.69 -3.78
N ARG A 402 -10.02 11.26 -3.37
CA ARG A 402 -10.77 12.24 -4.17
C ARG A 402 -9.91 13.44 -4.55
N ARG A 403 -9.15 14.00 -3.61
CA ARG A 403 -8.24 15.12 -3.89
C ARG A 403 -7.22 14.79 -4.97
N ILE A 404 -6.57 13.63 -4.90
CA ILE A 404 -5.59 13.19 -5.90
C ILE A 404 -6.27 13.00 -7.26
N LYS A 405 -7.48 12.44 -7.31
CA LYS A 405 -8.29 12.29 -8.54
C LYS A 405 -8.63 13.65 -9.16
N ASP A 406 -9.09 14.61 -8.35
CA ASP A 406 -9.41 15.97 -8.79
C ASP A 406 -8.19 16.68 -9.38
N GLU A 407 -7.08 16.67 -8.64
CA GLU A 407 -5.82 17.24 -9.10
C GLU A 407 -5.35 16.57 -10.40
N LEU A 408 -5.48 15.25 -10.51
CA LEU A 408 -5.08 14.50 -11.71
C LEU A 408 -5.97 14.85 -12.91
N ALA A 409 -7.28 14.96 -12.71
CA ALA A 409 -8.21 15.35 -13.77
C ALA A 409 -7.90 16.75 -14.33
N GLU A 410 -7.49 17.68 -13.47
CA GLU A 410 -7.04 19.01 -13.88
C GLU A 410 -5.69 18.98 -14.60
N GLU A 411 -4.73 18.17 -14.15
CA GLU A 411 -3.46 18.00 -14.88
C GLU A 411 -3.69 17.37 -16.27
N LEU A 412 -4.54 16.35 -16.37
CA LEU A 412 -4.92 15.72 -17.65
C LEU A 412 -5.63 16.68 -18.60
N LYS A 413 -6.50 17.55 -18.06
CA LYS A 413 -7.15 18.61 -18.83
C LYS A 413 -6.13 19.60 -19.41
N LYS A 414 -5.08 19.96 -18.66
CA LYS A 414 -3.98 20.81 -19.17
C LYS A 414 -3.16 20.11 -20.26
N GLU A 415 -2.98 18.79 -20.15
CA GLU A 415 -2.32 17.97 -21.18
C GLU A 415 -3.21 17.76 -22.43
N GLY A 416 -4.51 18.07 -22.35
CA GLY A 416 -5.47 17.82 -23.42
C GLY A 416 -5.67 16.33 -23.71
N ALA A 417 -5.50 15.47 -22.71
CA ALA A 417 -5.53 14.02 -22.85
C ALA A 417 -6.23 13.32 -21.67
N SER A 418 -6.69 12.09 -21.86
CA SER A 418 -7.13 11.19 -20.78
C SER A 418 -5.95 10.44 -20.16
N TRP A 419 -6.17 9.85 -18.98
CA TRP A 419 -5.21 8.95 -18.34
C TRP A 419 -4.76 7.85 -19.30
N GLU A 420 -5.73 7.18 -19.94
CA GLU A 420 -5.48 6.07 -20.85
C GLU A 420 -4.55 6.50 -22.00
N GLN A 421 -4.79 7.67 -22.59
CA GLN A 421 -3.94 8.19 -23.68
C GLN A 421 -2.52 8.48 -23.22
N VAL A 422 -2.33 9.08 -22.04
CA VAL A 422 -1.00 9.38 -21.50
C VAL A 422 -0.26 8.10 -21.14
N ALA A 423 -0.91 7.21 -20.39
CA ALA A 423 -0.32 5.95 -19.95
C ALA A 423 0.02 5.05 -21.15
N LYS A 424 -0.88 4.91 -22.13
CA LYS A 424 -0.65 4.09 -23.32
C LYS A 424 0.54 4.60 -24.13
N ARG A 425 0.63 5.92 -24.37
CA ARG A 425 1.77 6.52 -25.07
C ARG A 425 3.09 6.18 -24.37
N ALA A 426 3.16 6.40 -23.06
CA ALA A 426 4.36 6.10 -22.29
C ALA A 426 4.70 4.59 -22.30
N VAL A 427 3.69 3.72 -22.20
CA VAL A 427 3.89 2.27 -22.26
C VAL A 427 4.40 1.85 -23.65
N ASP A 428 3.83 2.34 -24.73
CA ASP A 428 4.23 2.00 -26.10
C ASP A 428 5.65 2.49 -26.44
N GLU A 429 6.03 3.65 -25.90
CA GLU A 429 7.37 4.23 -26.06
C GLU A 429 8.43 3.50 -25.22
N LEU A 430 8.12 3.18 -23.97
CA LEU A 430 9.12 2.71 -22.99
C LEU A 430 9.20 1.20 -22.88
N SER A 431 8.21 0.43 -23.33
CA SER A 431 8.19 -1.02 -23.14
C SER A 431 9.28 -1.74 -23.93
N TRP A 432 9.72 -2.87 -23.38
CA TRP A 432 10.60 -3.79 -24.07
C TRP A 432 9.96 -4.26 -25.39
N LYS A 433 10.76 -4.28 -26.45
CA LYS A 433 10.37 -4.82 -27.76
C LYS A 433 11.18 -6.08 -28.01
N GLU A 434 10.50 -7.12 -28.49
CA GLU A 434 11.17 -8.36 -28.86
C GLU A 434 12.21 -8.07 -29.94
N PRO A 435 13.48 -8.47 -29.75
CA PRO A 435 14.46 -8.39 -30.81
C PRO A 435 13.94 -9.16 -32.02
N PRO A 436 14.14 -8.67 -33.25
CA PRO A 436 13.81 -9.46 -34.43
C PRO A 436 14.49 -10.83 -34.31
N PRO A 437 13.80 -11.92 -34.68
CA PRO A 437 14.40 -13.25 -34.64
C PRO A 437 15.72 -13.17 -35.40
N ALA A 438 16.80 -13.65 -34.79
CA ALA A 438 18.11 -13.67 -35.43
C ALA A 438 17.91 -14.23 -36.84
N SER A 439 18.28 -13.45 -37.86
CA SER A 439 18.31 -13.98 -39.21
C SER A 439 19.09 -15.27 -39.15
N LYS A 440 18.59 -16.31 -39.80
CA LYS A 440 19.41 -17.49 -40.10
C LYS A 440 20.55 -17.01 -40.99
N GLN A 441 21.57 -16.40 -40.39
CA GLN A 441 22.89 -16.41 -40.98
C GLN A 441 23.24 -17.89 -41.03
N ASP A 442 23.38 -18.43 -42.24
CA ASP A 442 24.12 -19.67 -42.44
C ASP A 442 25.37 -19.60 -41.56
N PRO A 443 25.74 -20.68 -40.86
CA PRO A 443 26.92 -20.64 -40.00
C PRO A 443 28.08 -20.12 -40.85
N GLU A 444 28.51 -18.87 -40.58
CA GLU A 444 29.73 -18.35 -41.15
C GLU A 444 30.80 -19.32 -40.69
N VAL A 445 31.30 -20.11 -41.64
CA VAL A 445 32.52 -20.88 -41.45
C VAL A 445 33.54 -19.85 -40.99
N PRO A 446 34.02 -19.91 -39.73
CA PRO A 446 35.01 -18.96 -39.28
C PRO A 446 36.18 -19.07 -40.25
N PRO A 447 36.73 -17.95 -40.76
CA PRO A 447 37.84 -18.03 -41.69
C PRO A 447 38.94 -18.88 -41.05
N GLU A 448 39.53 -19.83 -41.77
CA GLU A 448 40.49 -20.83 -41.24
C GLU A 448 41.61 -20.20 -40.39
N ASN A 449 41.91 -18.93 -40.64
CA ASN A 449 42.86 -18.13 -39.86
C ASN A 449 42.46 -17.88 -38.40
N THR A 450 41.17 -17.82 -38.02
CA THR A 450 40.76 -17.48 -36.65
C THR A 450 41.06 -18.59 -35.66
N VAL A 451 40.90 -19.85 -36.06
CA VAL A 451 41.23 -21.00 -35.20
C VAL A 451 42.74 -21.15 -35.06
N GLN A 452 43.49 -20.98 -36.15
CA GLN A 452 44.96 -21.01 -36.10
C GLN A 452 45.53 -19.87 -35.25
N GLN A 453 44.91 -18.68 -35.30
CA GLN A 453 45.31 -17.53 -34.50
C GLN A 453 45.00 -17.74 -33.01
N LEU A 454 43.84 -18.31 -32.66
CA LEU A 454 43.51 -18.68 -31.28
C LEU A 454 44.44 -19.77 -30.72
N VAL A 455 44.83 -20.75 -31.54
CA VAL A 455 45.82 -21.78 -31.15
C VAL A 455 47.20 -21.15 -30.93
N SER A 456 47.65 -20.28 -31.84
CA SER A 456 48.92 -19.55 -31.69
C SER A 456 48.92 -18.66 -30.44
N ASP A 457 47.82 -17.97 -30.15
CA ASP A 457 47.72 -17.10 -28.98
C ASP A 457 47.72 -17.91 -27.68
N ALA A 458 47.06 -19.09 -27.67
CA ALA A 458 47.08 -20.00 -26.53
C ALA A 458 48.47 -20.61 -26.29
N GLU A 459 49.20 -20.97 -27.36
CA GLU A 459 50.59 -21.45 -27.26
C GLU A 459 51.54 -20.35 -26.78
N GLY A 460 51.35 -19.11 -27.25
CA GLY A 460 52.09 -17.93 -26.76
C GLY A 460 51.89 -17.68 -25.27
N LEU A 461 50.64 -17.73 -24.81
CA LEU A 461 50.29 -17.59 -23.39
C LEU A 461 50.90 -18.70 -22.52
N LYS A 462 50.90 -19.94 -23.02
CA LYS A 462 51.51 -21.07 -22.32
C LYS A 462 53.03 -20.91 -22.17
N SER A 463 53.71 -20.46 -23.23
CA SER A 463 55.16 -20.19 -23.19
C SER A 463 55.51 -19.06 -22.21
N MET A 464 54.67 -18.03 -22.10
CA MET A 464 54.88 -16.94 -21.13
C MET A 464 54.70 -17.42 -19.69
N LEU A 465 53.71 -18.29 -19.43
CA LEU A 465 53.50 -18.90 -18.12
C LEU A 465 54.67 -19.80 -17.72
N GLU A 466 55.18 -20.63 -18.64
CA GLU A 466 56.35 -21.48 -18.38
C GLU A 466 57.60 -20.65 -18.07
N LYS A 467 57.81 -19.52 -18.76
CA LYS A 467 58.93 -18.60 -18.45
C LYS A 467 58.80 -17.95 -17.07
N LEU A 468 57.59 -17.53 -16.70
CA LEU A 468 57.31 -16.97 -15.37
C LEU A 468 57.52 -17.99 -14.25
N GLU A 469 57.17 -19.26 -14.48
CA GLU A 469 57.43 -20.34 -13.51
C GLU A 469 58.93 -20.65 -13.36
N VAL A 470 59.72 -20.51 -14.42
CA VAL A 470 61.18 -20.66 -14.36
C VAL A 470 61.82 -19.48 -13.64
N GLU A 471 61.43 -18.24 -13.96
CA GLU A 471 61.92 -17.03 -13.26
C GLU A 471 61.59 -17.05 -11.76
N GLN A 472 60.42 -17.56 -11.37
CA GLN A 472 60.05 -17.72 -9.95
C GLN A 472 60.86 -18.82 -9.23
N LYS A 473 61.38 -19.82 -9.95
CA LYS A 473 62.24 -20.87 -9.38
C LYS A 473 63.70 -20.44 -9.26
N GLU A 474 64.16 -19.48 -10.06
CA GLU A 474 65.52 -18.93 -9.97
C GLU A 474 65.64 -17.80 -8.94
N THR A 475 64.52 -17.25 -8.46
CA THR A 475 64.46 -16.21 -7.41
C THR A 475 64.02 -16.71 -6.02
N ALA A 476 63.87 -18.03 -5.85
CA ALA A 476 63.62 -18.71 -4.57
C ALA A 476 64.81 -19.62 -4.23
#